data_AF-A0A958H782-F1
#
_entry.id   AF-A0A958H782-F1
#
_cell.length_a   1.000
_cell.length_b   1.000
_cell.length_c   1.000
_cell.angle_alpha   90.00
_cell.angle_beta   90.00
_cell.angle_gamma   90.00
#
_symmetry.space_group_name_H-M   'P 1'
#
loop_
_entity.id
_entity.type
_entity.pdbx_description
1 polymer ?
#
loop_
_entity_poly.entity_id
_entity_poly.type
_entity_poly.pdbx_seq_one_letter_code
_entity_poly.pdbx_strand_id
1 'polypeptide(L)'
;MQHIILSPHYDDAALSCGGLIAQRAAAGDLVEIATVFGGRPDMATLSPFARAIHARPGATADLIAQRVTEERQALAILGAQPRPGGYLDCIYRREEPDGRWLYDSEEALFGPVDPADDELVKELAAVFAALAPPADQSILYAPLAVGRHVDHQVVQRAAMLLRDAGYAILFYEDYPYVVRDPSGLPAALDHIAPPAGWQAKPVALSREDLDRKIAAVTAYA
;
A
#
# COMPACT_ATOMS: atom_id res chain seq x y z
N MET A 1 9.33 14.21 -13.98
CA MET A 1 9.32 12.74 -13.84
C MET A 1 7.97 12.32 -13.27
N GLN A 2 7.50 11.10 -13.52
CA GLN A 2 6.30 10.57 -12.85
C GLN A 2 6.68 9.64 -11.70
N HIS A 3 6.04 9.79 -10.55
CA HIS A 3 6.24 8.96 -9.36
C HIS A 3 4.93 8.31 -8.99
N ILE A 4 4.87 6.98 -9.04
CA ILE A 4 3.65 6.22 -8.75
C ILE A 4 3.89 5.41 -7.48
N ILE A 5 3.21 5.77 -6.39
CA ILE A 5 3.30 5.03 -5.13
C ILE A 5 2.16 4.02 -5.11
N LEU A 6 2.51 2.74 -5.11
CA LEU A 6 1.58 1.62 -4.96
C LEU A 6 1.29 1.45 -3.47
N SER A 7 0.20 2.05 -3.01
CA SER A 7 -0.25 2.02 -1.61
C SER A 7 -1.19 0.84 -1.42
N PRO A 8 -0.89 -0.17 -0.58
CA PRO A 8 -1.82 -1.27 -0.32
C PRO A 8 -3.19 -0.75 0.13
N HIS A 9 -3.22 0.05 1.19
CA HIS A 9 -4.42 0.65 1.73
C HIS A 9 -4.38 2.18 1.63
N TYR A 10 -5.50 2.79 1.99
CA TYR A 10 -5.54 4.20 2.35
C TYR A 10 -4.63 4.41 3.56
N ASP A 11 -3.82 5.48 3.54
CA ASP A 11 -2.81 5.89 4.54
C ASP A 11 -1.36 5.39 4.36
N ASP A 12 -1.11 4.20 3.82
CA ASP A 12 0.24 3.61 3.77
C ASP A 12 1.27 4.49 3.07
N ALA A 13 0.88 5.09 1.93
CA ALA A 13 1.74 6.00 1.17
C ALA A 13 2.07 7.26 1.98
N ALA A 14 1.11 7.84 2.69
CA ALA A 14 1.34 9.01 3.54
C ALA A 14 2.24 8.66 4.75
N LEU A 15 1.95 7.53 5.40
CA LEU A 15 2.70 7.02 6.55
C LEU A 15 4.14 6.69 6.19
N SER A 16 4.37 6.00 5.08
CA SER A 16 5.69 5.51 4.70
C SER A 16 6.46 6.55 3.90
N CYS A 17 5.83 7.10 2.86
CA CYS A 17 6.48 7.93 1.84
C CYS A 17 6.10 9.42 1.87
N GLY A 18 5.24 9.89 2.78
CA GLY A 18 4.66 11.24 2.72
C GLY A 18 5.67 12.39 2.53
N GLY A 19 6.83 12.32 3.16
CA GLY A 19 7.88 13.35 2.99
C GLY A 19 8.51 13.33 1.60
N LEU A 20 8.77 12.15 1.04
CA LEU A 20 9.25 12.00 -0.34
C LEU A 20 8.19 12.51 -1.34
N ILE A 21 6.92 12.17 -1.11
CA ILE A 21 5.79 12.62 -1.93
C ILE A 21 5.74 14.15 -1.95
N ALA A 22 5.75 14.79 -0.77
CA ALA A 22 5.74 16.24 -0.64
C ALA A 22 6.94 16.90 -1.35
N GLN A 23 8.14 16.33 -1.18
CA GLN A 23 9.37 16.81 -1.80
C GLN A 23 9.31 16.74 -3.33
N ARG A 24 8.83 15.62 -3.90
CA ARG A 24 8.71 15.44 -5.35
C ARG A 24 7.64 16.35 -5.96
N ALA A 25 6.49 16.48 -5.30
CA ALA A 25 5.45 17.40 -5.73
C ALA A 25 5.94 18.86 -5.73
N ALA A 26 6.69 19.28 -4.69
CA ALA A 26 7.28 20.61 -4.63
C ALA A 26 8.35 20.87 -5.70
N ALA A 27 9.05 19.82 -6.16
CA ALA A 27 9.97 19.89 -7.28
C ALA A 27 9.27 19.97 -8.66
N GLY A 28 7.93 19.92 -8.70
CA GLY A 28 7.14 19.97 -9.93
C GLY A 28 7.00 18.62 -10.64
N ASP A 29 7.39 17.52 -10.01
CA ASP A 29 7.15 16.17 -10.52
C ASP A 29 5.67 15.79 -10.39
N LEU A 30 5.17 14.92 -11.30
CA LEU A 30 3.85 14.34 -11.18
C LEU A 30 3.91 13.19 -10.18
N VAL A 31 3.21 13.30 -9.06
CA VAL A 31 3.14 12.26 -8.04
C VAL A 31 1.72 11.72 -7.94
N GLU A 32 1.57 10.41 -8.09
CA GLU A 32 0.29 9.71 -8.04
C GLU A 32 0.32 8.62 -6.99
N ILE A 33 -0.76 8.50 -6.22
CA ILE A 33 -0.93 7.45 -5.22
C ILE A 33 -1.96 6.45 -5.73
N ALA A 34 -1.49 5.26 -6.09
CA ALA A 34 -2.31 4.15 -6.51
C ALA A 34 -2.71 3.32 -5.29
N THR A 35 -3.83 3.66 -4.66
CA THR A 35 -4.39 2.87 -3.55
C THR A 35 -4.99 1.58 -4.09
N VAL A 36 -4.31 0.46 -3.90
CA VAL A 36 -4.62 -0.83 -4.54
C VAL A 36 -5.93 -1.40 -4.00
N PHE A 37 -6.04 -1.55 -2.68
CA PHE A 37 -7.17 -2.18 -1.99
C PHE A 37 -8.20 -1.16 -1.50
N GLY A 38 -8.54 -0.18 -2.36
CA GLY A 38 -9.55 0.85 -2.09
C GLY A 38 -10.98 0.48 -2.47
N GLY A 39 -11.22 -0.78 -2.83
CA GLY A 39 -12.51 -1.27 -3.31
C GLY A 39 -13.59 -1.29 -2.23
N ARG A 40 -14.84 -1.06 -2.64
CA ARG A 40 -16.01 -1.12 -1.76
C ARG A 40 -16.62 -2.53 -1.81
N PRO A 41 -16.70 -3.27 -0.69
CA PRO A 41 -17.35 -4.58 -0.65
C PRO A 41 -18.88 -4.45 -0.66
N ASP A 42 -19.57 -5.57 -0.85
CA ASP A 42 -20.98 -5.66 -0.47
C ASP A 42 -21.10 -5.66 1.06
N MET A 43 -21.61 -4.55 1.60
CA MET A 43 -21.78 -4.34 3.04
C MET A 43 -22.83 -5.26 3.66
N ALA A 44 -23.69 -5.89 2.84
CA ALA A 44 -24.68 -6.85 3.32
C ALA A 44 -24.07 -8.23 3.64
N THR A 45 -22.92 -8.56 3.05
CA THR A 45 -22.35 -9.92 3.08
C THR A 45 -21.00 -10.00 3.79
N LEU A 46 -20.73 -9.09 4.74
CA LEU A 46 -19.45 -9.09 5.47
C LEU A 46 -19.22 -10.36 6.31
N SER A 47 -17.95 -10.73 6.48
CA SER A 47 -17.55 -11.73 7.47
C SER A 47 -17.80 -11.23 8.90
N PRO A 48 -17.90 -12.12 9.91
CA PRO A 48 -17.92 -11.69 11.31
C PRO A 48 -16.70 -10.82 11.68
N PHE A 49 -15.53 -11.15 11.14
CA PHE A 49 -14.29 -10.40 11.36
C PHE A 49 -14.32 -9.00 10.75
N ALA A 50 -14.75 -8.88 9.49
CA ALA A 50 -14.92 -7.58 8.83
C ALA A 50 -15.93 -6.69 9.57
N ARG A 51 -17.05 -7.25 10.05
CA ARG A 51 -18.00 -6.52 10.91
C ARG A 51 -17.36 -6.03 12.20
N ALA A 52 -16.52 -6.84 12.84
CA ALA A 52 -15.82 -6.44 14.07
C ALA A 52 -14.84 -5.29 13.80
N ILE A 53 -14.16 -5.28 12.63
CA ILE A 53 -13.30 -4.16 12.21
C ILE A 53 -14.13 -2.90 11.98
N HIS A 54 -15.27 -3.00 11.30
CA HIS A 54 -16.16 -1.87 11.03
C HIS A 54 -16.80 -1.30 12.30
N ALA A 55 -16.85 -2.08 13.38
CA ALA A 55 -17.35 -1.65 14.68
C ALA A 55 -16.28 -1.02 15.59
N ARG A 56 -15.03 -0.90 15.13
CA ARG A 56 -13.95 -0.29 15.92
C ARG A 56 -14.22 1.21 16.15
N PRO A 57 -13.82 1.78 17.31
CA PRO A 57 -13.94 3.21 17.56
C PRO A 57 -13.28 4.03 16.44
N GLY A 58 -13.97 5.07 15.97
CA GLY A 58 -13.49 5.93 14.87
C GLY A 58 -14.03 5.57 13.49
N ALA A 59 -14.57 4.36 13.31
CA ALA A 59 -15.24 3.97 12.07
C ALA A 59 -16.63 4.63 11.96
N THR A 60 -16.92 5.26 10.82
CA THR A 60 -18.28 5.69 10.46
C THR A 60 -19.10 4.54 9.89
N ALA A 61 -20.40 4.77 9.68
CA ALA A 61 -21.29 3.80 9.02
C ALA A 61 -20.86 3.42 7.59
N ASP A 62 -20.03 4.25 6.95
CA ASP A 62 -19.44 3.99 5.64
C ASP A 62 -17.92 4.23 5.71
N LEU A 63 -17.22 3.28 6.33
CA LEU A 63 -15.76 3.33 6.55
C LEU A 63 -14.99 3.57 5.25
N ILE A 64 -15.43 3.01 4.12
CA ILE A 64 -14.75 3.20 2.84
C ILE A 64 -14.93 4.64 2.33
N ALA A 65 -16.13 5.20 2.39
CA ALA A 65 -16.35 6.60 1.99
C ALA A 65 -15.58 7.58 2.88
N GLN A 66 -15.45 7.28 4.17
CA GLN A 66 -14.59 8.01 5.10
C GLN A 66 -13.12 7.97 4.64
N ARG A 67 -12.56 6.77 4.42
CA ARG A 67 -11.17 6.59 3.98
C ARG A 67 -10.88 7.28 2.63
N VAL A 68 -11.82 7.26 1.68
CA VAL A 68 -11.71 8.01 0.42
C VAL A 68 -11.62 9.52 0.66
N THR A 69 -12.39 10.04 1.63
CA THR A 69 -12.39 11.47 1.97
C THR A 69 -11.08 11.88 2.62
N GLU A 70 -10.60 11.08 3.58
CA GLU A 70 -9.34 11.30 4.30
C GLU A 70 -8.15 11.24 3.34
N GLU A 71 -8.12 10.25 2.44
CA GLU A 71 -7.10 10.14 1.38
C GLU A 71 -7.05 11.40 0.53
N ARG A 72 -8.20 11.89 0.06
CA ARG A 72 -8.24 13.14 -0.73
C ARG A 72 -7.68 14.34 0.02
N GLN A 73 -7.94 14.44 1.32
CA GLN A 73 -7.40 15.51 2.17
C GLN A 73 -5.89 15.37 2.35
N ALA A 74 -5.41 14.17 2.68
CA ALA A 74 -3.99 13.87 2.81
C ALA A 74 -3.22 14.17 1.52
N LEU A 75 -3.74 13.74 0.37
CA LEU A 75 -3.07 13.95 -0.91
C LEU A 75 -3.08 15.42 -1.36
N ALA A 76 -4.13 16.17 -1.02
CA ALA A 76 -4.14 17.62 -1.24
C ALA A 76 -3.02 18.32 -0.45
N ILE A 77 -2.78 17.90 0.80
CA ILE A 77 -1.66 18.41 1.62
C ILE A 77 -0.32 18.04 1.01
N LEU A 78 -0.16 16.82 0.51
CA LEU A 78 1.08 16.32 -0.09
C LEU A 78 1.31 16.81 -1.52
N GLY A 79 0.30 17.37 -2.19
CA GLY A 79 0.38 17.80 -3.59
C GLY A 79 0.40 16.64 -4.57
N ALA A 80 -0.19 15.50 -4.21
CA ALA A 80 -0.25 14.29 -5.04
C ALA A 80 -1.66 14.05 -5.58
N GLN A 81 -1.78 13.23 -6.63
CA GLN A 81 -3.05 12.89 -7.26
C GLN A 81 -3.51 11.48 -6.84
N PRO A 82 -4.80 11.29 -6.48
CA PRO A 82 -5.32 9.97 -6.17
C PRO A 82 -5.55 9.16 -7.44
N ARG A 83 -5.18 7.89 -7.40
CA ARG A 83 -5.52 6.87 -8.40
C ARG A 83 -6.13 5.66 -7.70
N PRO A 84 -7.41 5.72 -7.32
CA PRO A 84 -8.03 4.66 -6.53
C PRO A 84 -8.18 3.37 -7.35
N GLY A 85 -7.73 2.26 -6.76
CA GLY A 85 -7.96 0.91 -7.24
C GLY A 85 -9.31 0.37 -6.77
N GLY A 86 -9.80 -0.65 -7.48
CA GLY A 86 -11.09 -1.31 -7.19
C GLY A 86 -10.97 -2.61 -6.42
N TYR A 87 -9.77 -3.04 -6.04
CA TYR A 87 -9.56 -4.32 -5.37
C TYR A 87 -10.04 -4.28 -3.93
N LEU A 88 -10.59 -5.40 -3.46
CA LEU A 88 -11.07 -5.52 -2.09
C LEU A 88 -9.91 -5.79 -1.13
N ASP A 89 -9.90 -5.05 -0.02
CA ASP A 89 -9.10 -5.36 1.16
C ASP A 89 -9.26 -6.83 1.57
N CYS A 90 -8.19 -7.44 2.06
CA CYS A 90 -8.13 -8.83 2.48
C CYS A 90 -9.27 -9.26 3.40
N ILE A 91 -9.76 -8.37 4.28
CA ILE A 91 -10.85 -8.70 5.22
C ILE A 91 -12.19 -8.98 4.51
N TYR A 92 -12.31 -8.58 3.24
CA TYR A 92 -13.49 -8.82 2.41
C TYR A 92 -13.28 -9.92 1.37
N ARG A 93 -12.08 -10.51 1.26
CA ARG A 93 -11.80 -11.54 0.25
C ARG A 93 -12.29 -12.91 0.70
N ARG A 94 -12.99 -13.60 -0.21
CA ARG A 94 -13.50 -14.96 -0.03
C ARG A 94 -13.32 -15.75 -1.32
N GLU A 95 -13.28 -17.06 -1.20
CA GLU A 95 -13.43 -17.96 -2.35
C GLU A 95 -14.85 -17.76 -2.94
N GLU A 96 -14.96 -17.44 -4.23
CA GLU A 96 -16.26 -17.31 -4.90
C GLU A 96 -16.80 -18.69 -5.30
N PRO A 97 -18.14 -18.90 -5.31
CA PRO A 97 -19.20 -17.91 -5.09
C PRO A 97 -19.64 -17.71 -3.64
N ASP A 98 -19.37 -18.65 -2.73
CA ASP A 98 -19.73 -18.57 -1.29
C ASP A 98 -18.80 -19.47 -0.44
N GLY A 99 -17.52 -19.49 -0.79
CA GLY A 99 -16.50 -20.26 -0.09
C GLY A 99 -16.00 -19.57 1.18
N ARG A 100 -14.87 -20.05 1.72
CA ARG A 100 -14.36 -19.50 2.97
C ARG A 100 -13.86 -18.07 2.79
N TRP A 101 -13.87 -17.32 3.88
CA TRP A 101 -13.11 -16.09 4.00
C TRP A 101 -11.62 -16.41 4.00
N LEU A 102 -10.85 -15.71 3.17
CA LEU A 102 -9.41 -15.96 3.06
C LEU A 102 -8.68 -15.47 4.31
N TYR A 103 -9.12 -14.33 4.86
CA TYR A 103 -8.52 -13.68 6.03
C TYR A 103 -9.60 -13.25 7.02
N ASP A 104 -9.80 -14.03 8.07
CA ASP A 104 -10.89 -13.88 9.04
C ASP A 104 -10.42 -13.66 10.49
N SER A 105 -9.13 -13.36 10.66
CA SER A 105 -8.50 -13.11 11.96
C SER A 105 -7.25 -12.24 11.82
N GLU A 106 -6.83 -11.61 12.92
CA GLU A 106 -5.55 -10.87 12.99
C GLU A 106 -4.36 -11.77 12.62
N GLU A 107 -4.37 -13.03 13.05
CA GLU A 107 -3.31 -14.00 12.70
C GLU A 107 -3.25 -14.22 11.19
N ALA A 108 -4.41 -14.34 10.52
CA ALA A 108 -4.48 -14.46 9.07
C ALA A 108 -3.99 -13.18 8.36
N LEU A 109 -4.31 -11.99 8.89
CA LEU A 109 -3.88 -10.69 8.31
C LEU A 109 -2.37 -10.53 8.24
N PHE A 110 -1.65 -11.00 9.26
CA PHE A 110 -0.20 -10.86 9.37
C PHE A 110 0.55 -12.18 9.09
N GLY A 111 -0.18 -13.16 8.55
CA GLY A 111 0.31 -14.50 8.25
C GLY A 111 0.90 -14.63 6.84
N PRO A 112 0.98 -15.86 6.30
CA PRO A 112 1.28 -16.08 4.89
C PRO A 112 0.11 -15.64 4.00
N VAL A 113 0.44 -15.15 2.81
CA VAL A 113 -0.57 -14.90 1.76
C VAL A 113 -1.25 -16.22 1.38
N ASP A 114 -2.57 -16.19 1.30
CA ASP A 114 -3.36 -17.34 0.89
C ASP A 114 -3.12 -17.68 -0.59
N PRO A 115 -2.92 -18.96 -0.97
CA PRO A 115 -2.71 -19.34 -2.37
C PRO A 115 -3.84 -18.90 -3.33
N ALA A 116 -5.05 -18.67 -2.83
CA ALA A 116 -6.15 -18.13 -3.64
C ALA A 116 -5.85 -16.72 -4.20
N ASP A 117 -4.95 -15.95 -3.57
CA ASP A 117 -4.51 -14.63 -4.05
C ASP A 117 -3.36 -14.72 -5.08
N ASP A 118 -2.89 -15.90 -5.49
CA ASP A 118 -1.78 -16.03 -6.45
C ASP A 118 -2.15 -15.49 -7.85
N GLU A 119 -3.40 -15.64 -8.29
CA GLU A 119 -3.87 -15.02 -9.54
C GLU A 119 -4.03 -13.50 -9.39
N LEU A 120 -4.44 -13.02 -8.21
CA LEU A 120 -4.52 -11.59 -7.91
C LEU A 120 -3.14 -10.92 -8.01
N VAL A 121 -2.07 -11.58 -7.56
CA VAL A 121 -0.69 -11.08 -7.73
C VAL A 121 -0.34 -10.86 -9.21
N LYS A 122 -0.70 -11.81 -10.09
CA LYS A 122 -0.43 -11.71 -11.53
C LYS A 122 -1.27 -10.63 -12.19
N GLU A 123 -2.53 -10.53 -11.80
CA GLU A 123 -3.44 -9.49 -12.27
C GLU A 123 -2.93 -8.10 -11.90
N LEU A 124 -2.56 -7.89 -10.62
CA LEU A 124 -2.01 -6.63 -10.14
C LEU A 124 -0.71 -6.28 -10.85
N ALA A 125 0.16 -7.25 -11.15
CA ALA A 125 1.35 -7.00 -11.95
C ALA A 125 1.00 -6.47 -13.35
N ALA A 126 0.00 -7.03 -14.01
CA ALA A 126 -0.47 -6.52 -15.30
C ALA A 126 -1.06 -5.10 -15.18
N VAL A 127 -1.83 -4.82 -14.12
CA VAL A 127 -2.37 -3.49 -13.85
C VAL A 127 -1.25 -2.48 -13.61
N PHE A 128 -0.29 -2.78 -12.75
CA PHE A 128 0.82 -1.87 -12.45
C PHE A 128 1.69 -1.62 -13.68
N ALA A 129 1.88 -2.62 -14.53
CA ALA A 129 2.59 -2.48 -15.80
C ALA A 129 1.86 -1.53 -16.76
N ALA A 130 0.52 -1.54 -16.77
CA ALA A 130 -0.29 -0.63 -17.55
C ALA A 130 -0.37 0.79 -16.97
N LEU A 131 -0.16 0.94 -15.66
CA LEU A 131 -0.10 2.24 -14.98
C LEU A 131 1.22 2.98 -15.25
N ALA A 132 2.33 2.23 -15.37
CA ALA A 132 3.65 2.80 -15.49
C ALA A 132 4.00 3.16 -16.95
N PRO A 133 4.30 4.44 -17.25
CA PRO A 133 5.01 4.79 -18.47
C PRO A 133 6.38 4.09 -18.54
N PRO A 134 7.07 4.17 -19.70
CA PRO A 134 8.44 3.68 -19.84
C PRO A 134 9.38 4.09 -18.69
N ALA A 135 10.34 3.23 -18.36
CA ALA A 135 11.17 3.34 -17.16
C ALA A 135 12.07 4.60 -17.08
N ASP A 136 12.29 5.29 -18.19
CA ASP A 136 12.98 6.59 -18.25
C ASP A 136 12.08 7.78 -17.90
N GLN A 137 10.76 7.54 -17.76
CA GLN A 137 9.74 8.56 -17.52
C GLN A 137 8.98 8.35 -16.21
N SER A 138 9.11 7.18 -15.57
CA SER A 138 8.45 6.90 -14.29
C SER A 138 9.27 6.05 -13.32
N ILE A 139 8.97 6.21 -12.02
CA ILE A 139 9.44 5.33 -10.95
C ILE A 139 8.23 4.85 -10.15
N LEU A 140 8.12 3.54 -9.95
CA LEU A 140 7.14 2.97 -9.02
C LEU A 140 7.76 2.77 -7.64
N TYR A 141 6.94 2.95 -6.61
CA TYR A 141 7.30 2.70 -5.22
C TYR A 141 6.33 1.67 -4.65
N ALA A 142 6.83 0.54 -4.18
CA ALA A 142 6.04 -0.54 -3.59
C ALA A 142 6.42 -0.78 -2.12
N PRO A 143 5.53 -1.36 -1.29
CA PRO A 143 5.88 -1.77 0.06
C PRO A 143 6.96 -2.85 0.07
N LEU A 144 7.84 -2.81 1.06
CA LEU A 144 8.73 -3.92 1.38
C LEU A 144 8.00 -4.99 2.24
N ALA A 145 6.73 -4.77 2.55
CA ALA A 145 5.90 -5.67 3.35
C ALA A 145 6.48 -5.98 4.75
N VAL A 146 7.18 -5.01 5.33
CA VAL A 146 7.57 -5.07 6.75
C VAL A 146 6.31 -5.16 7.61
N GLY A 147 6.33 -6.05 8.60
CA GLY A 147 5.14 -6.36 9.41
C GLY A 147 4.25 -7.47 8.83
N ARG A 148 4.49 -7.90 7.58
CA ARG A 148 3.86 -9.06 6.95
C ARG A 148 2.34 -8.99 6.80
N HIS A 149 1.76 -7.79 6.66
CA HIS A 149 0.35 -7.71 6.28
C HIS A 149 0.14 -8.33 4.88
N VAL A 150 -0.86 -9.19 4.71
CA VAL A 150 -1.07 -9.97 3.47
C VAL A 150 -1.25 -9.10 2.23
N ASP A 151 -1.95 -7.98 2.33
CA ASP A 151 -2.10 -7.03 1.21
C ASP A 151 -0.78 -6.36 0.82
N HIS A 152 0.08 -6.03 1.79
CA HIS A 152 1.42 -5.49 1.49
C HIS A 152 2.28 -6.55 0.81
N GLN A 153 2.20 -7.81 1.26
CA GLN A 153 2.89 -8.93 0.62
C GLN A 153 2.39 -9.15 -0.82
N VAL A 154 1.09 -9.05 -1.08
CA VAL A 154 0.51 -9.18 -2.43
C VAL A 154 1.04 -8.07 -3.36
N VAL A 155 1.01 -6.81 -2.93
CA VAL A 155 1.54 -5.68 -3.73
C VAL A 155 3.05 -5.83 -3.94
N GLN A 156 3.80 -6.23 -2.92
CA GLN A 156 5.23 -6.50 -3.03
C GLN A 156 5.51 -7.58 -4.07
N ARG A 157 4.81 -8.73 -4.02
CA ARG A 157 4.99 -9.83 -4.96
C ARG A 157 4.70 -9.40 -6.40
N ALA A 158 3.65 -8.61 -6.61
CA ALA A 158 3.32 -8.06 -7.93
C ALA A 158 4.43 -7.09 -8.42
N ALA A 159 4.90 -6.19 -7.55
CA ALA A 159 5.97 -5.26 -7.88
C ALA A 159 7.31 -5.96 -8.18
N MET A 160 7.60 -7.08 -7.51
CA MET A 160 8.78 -7.92 -7.79
C MET A 160 8.74 -8.50 -9.21
N LEU A 161 7.56 -8.91 -9.71
CA LEU A 161 7.40 -9.37 -11.09
C LEU A 161 7.73 -8.25 -12.09
N LEU A 162 7.29 -7.01 -11.83
CA LEU A 162 7.64 -5.87 -12.67
C LEU A 162 9.13 -5.54 -12.62
N ARG A 163 9.75 -5.59 -11.44
CA ARG A 163 11.20 -5.40 -11.30
C ARG A 163 11.95 -6.40 -12.16
N ASP A 164 11.56 -7.67 -12.12
CA ASP A 164 12.17 -8.73 -12.94
C ASP A 164 11.91 -8.54 -14.44
N ALA A 165 10.82 -7.87 -14.80
CA ALA A 165 10.51 -7.43 -16.17
C ALA A 165 11.23 -6.12 -16.58
N GLY A 166 12.07 -5.54 -15.72
CA GLY A 166 12.92 -4.38 -16.04
C GLY A 166 12.30 -3.00 -15.75
N TYR A 167 11.19 -2.94 -15.01
CA TYR A 167 10.61 -1.66 -14.58
C TYR A 167 11.45 -1.00 -13.49
N ALA A 168 11.48 0.33 -13.47
CA ALA A 168 12.13 1.11 -12.42
C ALA A 168 11.28 1.11 -11.14
N ILE A 169 11.65 0.27 -10.18
CA ILE A 169 10.90 0.09 -8.92
C ILE A 169 11.82 0.27 -7.71
N LEU A 170 11.34 1.05 -6.74
CA LEU A 170 11.90 1.16 -5.40
C LEU A 170 10.93 0.56 -4.38
N PHE A 171 11.46 0.04 -3.28
CA PHE A 171 10.66 -0.54 -2.21
C PHE A 171 10.82 0.31 -0.95
N TYR A 172 9.70 0.72 -0.34
CA TYR A 172 9.70 1.55 0.87
C TYR A 172 9.56 0.70 2.13
N GLU A 173 10.20 1.13 3.21
CA GLU A 173 10.00 0.54 4.53
C GLU A 173 8.62 0.93 5.07
N ASP A 174 7.79 -0.05 5.39
CA ASP A 174 6.41 0.15 5.81
C ASP A 174 6.37 0.76 7.23
N TYR A 175 5.95 2.02 7.34
CA TYR A 175 5.72 2.68 8.63
C TYR A 175 4.25 2.54 9.03
N PRO A 176 3.92 2.24 10.30
CA PRO A 176 4.81 2.16 11.46
C PRO A 176 5.41 0.76 11.70
N TYR A 177 5.16 -0.23 10.84
CA TYR A 177 5.61 -1.61 11.08
C TYR A 177 7.12 -1.71 11.33
N VAL A 178 7.93 -1.00 10.54
CA VAL A 178 9.39 -1.00 10.63
C VAL A 178 9.92 -0.50 11.98
N VAL A 179 9.20 0.38 12.68
CA VAL A 179 9.62 0.88 14.01
C VAL A 179 9.04 0.08 15.17
N ARG A 180 8.02 -0.75 14.92
CA ARG A 180 7.39 -1.60 15.95
C ARG A 180 8.21 -2.85 16.25
N ASP A 181 8.90 -3.39 15.25
CA ASP A 181 9.71 -4.60 15.37
C ASP A 181 11.07 -4.42 14.67
N PRO A 182 12.19 -4.33 15.42
CA PRO A 182 13.53 -4.24 14.86
C PRO A 182 13.93 -5.42 13.96
N SER A 183 13.29 -6.57 14.09
CA SER A 183 13.54 -7.75 13.25
C SER A 183 12.74 -7.76 11.94
N GLY A 184 11.74 -6.87 11.81
CA GLY A 184 10.81 -6.85 10.68
C GLY A 184 11.49 -6.51 9.35
N LEU A 185 12.39 -5.53 9.32
CA LEU A 185 13.11 -5.16 8.10
C LEU A 185 14.08 -6.26 7.63
N PRO A 186 14.95 -6.84 8.49
CA PRO A 186 15.74 -8.01 8.11
C PRO A 186 14.89 -9.17 7.57
N ALA A 187 13.79 -9.51 8.26
CA ALA A 187 12.92 -10.61 7.84
C ALA A 187 12.23 -10.34 6.48
N ALA A 188 11.81 -9.09 6.22
CA ALA A 188 11.23 -8.70 4.94
C ALA A 188 12.25 -8.83 3.79
N LEU A 189 13.50 -8.39 4.02
CA LEU A 189 14.59 -8.51 3.04
C LEU A 189 14.94 -9.97 2.75
N ASP A 190 15.02 -10.81 3.79
CA ASP A 190 15.29 -12.26 3.64
C ASP A 190 14.21 -12.98 2.82
N HIS A 191 12.96 -12.49 2.86
CA HIS A 191 11.85 -13.10 2.12
C HIS A 191 11.91 -12.82 0.61
N ILE A 192 12.46 -11.67 0.20
CA ILE A 192 12.50 -11.23 -1.19
C ILE A 192 13.88 -11.30 -1.84
N ALA A 193 14.89 -11.81 -1.12
CA ALA A 193 16.26 -11.83 -1.57
C ALA A 193 16.98 -13.16 -1.27
N PRO A 194 17.84 -13.66 -2.16
CA PRO A 194 19.15 -14.15 -1.75
C PRO A 194 20.06 -12.96 -1.33
N PRO A 195 21.07 -13.15 -0.46
CA PRO A 195 21.49 -12.12 0.50
C PRO A 195 22.27 -10.88 0.00
N ALA A 196 22.37 -10.57 -1.30
CA ALA A 196 23.47 -9.71 -1.80
C ALA A 196 23.12 -8.59 -2.82
N GLY A 197 21.88 -8.12 -2.90
CA GLY A 197 21.48 -7.15 -3.95
C GLY A 197 20.89 -5.81 -3.50
N TRP A 198 20.27 -5.75 -2.33
CA TRP A 198 19.51 -4.56 -1.92
C TRP A 198 20.42 -3.47 -1.35
N GLN A 199 20.18 -2.23 -1.77
CA GLN A 199 20.88 -1.05 -1.25
C GLN A 199 19.86 -0.08 -0.66
N ALA A 200 20.08 0.30 0.60
CA ALA A 200 19.28 1.34 1.22
C ALA A 200 19.50 2.68 0.51
N LYS A 201 18.40 3.37 0.18
CA LYS A 201 18.42 4.69 -0.43
C LYS A 201 17.78 5.70 0.53
N PRO A 202 18.55 6.28 1.47
CA PRO A 202 18.00 7.26 2.40
C PRO A 202 17.54 8.51 1.65
N VAL A 203 16.36 9.02 2.01
CA VAL A 203 15.82 10.28 1.51
C VAL A 203 15.87 11.29 2.64
N ALA A 204 16.72 12.30 2.52
CA ALA A 204 16.76 13.41 3.46
C ALA A 204 15.52 14.30 3.25
N LEU A 205 14.78 14.53 4.33
CA LEU A 205 13.60 15.38 4.35
C LEU A 205 13.95 16.74 4.95
N SER A 206 13.46 17.81 4.33
CA SER A 206 13.45 19.11 4.99
C SER A 206 12.43 19.13 6.13
N ARG A 207 12.48 20.16 6.97
CA ARG A 207 11.47 20.35 8.01
C ARG A 207 10.07 20.50 7.41
N GLU A 208 9.96 21.21 6.29
CA GLU A 208 8.69 21.41 5.58
C GLU A 208 8.13 20.10 5.03
N ASP A 209 8.97 19.26 4.41
CA ASP A 209 8.54 17.95 3.91
C ASP A 209 8.01 17.06 5.05
N LEU A 210 8.69 17.10 6.21
CA LEU A 210 8.27 16.35 7.39
C LEU A 210 6.97 16.88 7.99
N ASP A 211 6.82 18.20 8.09
CA ASP A 211 5.59 18.82 8.62
C ASP A 211 4.39 18.52 7.70
N ARG A 212 4.57 18.54 6.37
CA ARG A 212 3.54 18.11 5.41
C ARG A 212 3.19 16.64 5.53
N LYS A 213 4.19 15.76 5.73
CA LYS A 213 3.96 14.34 6.04
C LYS A 213 3.09 14.17 7.28
N ILE A 214 3.43 14.84 8.38
CA ILE A 214 2.70 14.74 9.65
C ILE A 214 1.26 15.24 9.48
N ALA A 215 1.06 16.38 8.82
CA ALA A 215 -0.27 16.92 8.55
C ALA A 215 -1.12 15.97 7.69
N ALA A 216 -0.54 15.37 6.65
CA ALA A 216 -1.23 14.40 5.80
C ALA A 216 -1.62 13.13 6.56
N VAL A 217 -0.71 12.58 7.38
CA VAL A 217 -1.01 11.43 8.26
C VAL A 217 -2.13 11.76 9.25
N THR A 218 -2.19 13.00 9.74
CA THR A 218 -3.23 13.44 10.69
C THR A 218 -4.60 13.60 10.03
N ALA A 219 -4.67 13.64 8.69
CA ALA A 219 -5.94 13.68 7.96
C ALA A 219 -6.70 12.34 7.98
N TYR A 220 -6.04 11.24 8.33
CA TYR A 220 -6.67 9.94 8.56
C TYR A 220 -7.08 9.85 10.04
N ALA A 221 -8.37 10.04 10.33
CA ALA A 221 -8.92 10.08 11.68
C ALA A 221 -9.30 8.70 12.23
#